data_AF-A0A947WBK1-F1
#
_entry.id   AF-A0A947WBK1-F1
#
_cell.length_a   1.000
_cell.length_b   1.000
_cell.length_c   1.000
_cell.angle_alpha   90.00
_cell.angle_beta   90.00
_cell.angle_gamma   90.00
#
_symmetry.space_group_name_H-M   'P 1'
#
loop_
_entity.id
_entity.type
_entity.pdbx_description
1 polymer ?
#
loop_
_entity_poly.entity_id
_entity_poly.type
_entity_poly.pdbx_seq_one_letter_code
_entity_poly.pdbx_strand_id
1 'polypeptide(L)' 'MPVDSLMPTAAMEELHDQRRIDQSGCALLSTENKVYLGVCASSGSNAFCAERNATSSMMIDAVYRVAKIVAV' A
#
# COMPACT_ATOMS: atom_id res chain seq x y z
N MET A 1 34.74 16.44 17.40
CA MET A 1 35.01 15.60 16.21
C MET A 1 33.67 15.25 15.61
N PRO A 2 33.31 15.75 14.43
CA PRO A 2 32.01 15.44 13.82
C PRO A 2 32.03 14.02 13.27
N VAL A 3 30.91 13.31 13.46
CA VAL A 3 30.69 11.90 13.07
C VAL A 3 30.42 11.72 11.57
N ASP A 4 30.59 12.78 10.77
CA ASP A 4 30.24 12.83 9.34
C ASP A 4 31.21 12.05 8.42
N SER A 5 32.31 11.50 8.95
CA SER A 5 33.40 10.98 8.12
C SER A 5 33.43 9.45 7.96
N LEU A 6 32.37 8.72 8.34
CA LEU A 6 32.32 7.24 8.33
C LEU A 6 31.11 6.62 7.62
N MET A 7 30.33 7.41 6.87
CA MET A 7 29.33 6.83 5.96
C MET A 7 29.98 6.62 4.58
N PRO A 8 30.19 5.37 4.13
CA PRO A 8 30.71 5.12 2.79
C PRO A 8 29.74 5.71 1.75
N THR A 9 30.31 6.43 0.78
CA THR A 9 29.64 7.07 -0.38
C THR A 9 28.86 6.09 -1.29
N ALA A 10 28.83 4.80 -0.95
CA ALA A 10 27.98 3.78 -1.56
C ALA A 10 26.55 3.70 -0.96
N ALA A 11 26.28 4.41 0.14
CA ALA A 11 24.95 4.42 0.78
C ALA A 11 24.12 5.68 0.49
N MET A 12 24.63 6.58 -0.38
CA MET A 12 23.92 7.75 -0.90
C MET A 12 23.34 7.54 -2.31
N GLU A 13 23.27 6.30 -2.82
CA GLU A 13 22.28 5.94 -3.85
C GLU A 13 20.91 5.73 -3.18
N GLU A 14 20.49 6.84 -2.61
CA GLU A 14 19.22 7.12 -2.02
C GLU A 14 18.38 7.83 -3.12
N LEU A 15 17.06 7.65 -3.08
CA LEU A 15 16.08 8.73 -3.32
C LEU A 15 15.52 9.01 -4.72
N HIS A 16 15.51 8.06 -5.67
CA HIS A 16 14.67 8.22 -6.87
C HIS A 16 13.57 7.18 -7.10
N ASP A 17 13.39 6.21 -6.20
CA ASP A 17 12.24 5.28 -6.25
C ASP A 17 11.32 5.43 -5.02
N GLN A 18 11.19 6.65 -4.49
CA GLN A 18 10.37 6.93 -3.29
C GLN A 18 9.29 7.99 -3.53
N ARG A 19 9.05 8.37 -4.79
CA ARG A 19 8.01 9.34 -5.20
C ARG A 19 6.90 8.74 -6.09
N ARG A 20 6.79 7.41 -6.13
CA ARG A 20 5.61 6.72 -6.69
C ARG A 20 5.13 5.60 -5.76
N ILE A 21 5.00 5.91 -4.47
CA ILE A 21 3.88 5.27 -3.76
C ILE A 21 2.67 5.98 -4.36
N ASP A 22 2.06 5.34 -5.35
CA ASP A 22 0.80 5.78 -5.93
C ASP A 22 -0.15 5.89 -4.73
N GLN A 23 -0.42 7.11 -4.25
CA GLN A 23 -1.28 7.34 -3.09
C GLN A 23 -2.73 7.10 -3.51
N SER A 24 -3.03 5.88 -3.94
CA SER A 24 -4.39 5.49 -4.20
C SER A 24 -4.99 4.85 -2.94
N GLY A 25 -6.19 5.31 -2.63
CA GLY A 25 -7.05 4.73 -1.60
C GLY A 25 -8.12 3.90 -2.27
N CYS A 26 -8.58 2.85 -1.60
CA CYS A 26 -9.71 2.04 -2.04
C CYS A 26 -10.73 1.91 -0.92
N ALA A 27 -12.00 2.02 -1.29
CA ALA A 27 -13.14 1.64 -0.46
C ALA A 27 -13.94 0.54 -1.17
N LEU A 28 -14.19 -0.55 -0.45
CA LEU A 28 -14.96 -1.69 -0.91
C LEU A 28 -16.19 -1.85 0.00
N LEU A 29 -17.37 -1.89 -0.60
CA LEU A 29 -18.64 -2.16 0.07
C LEU A 29 -19.06 -3.61 -0.19
N SER A 30 -19.32 -4.39 0.87
CA SER A 30 -19.87 -5.74 0.75
C SER A 30 -21.39 -5.72 0.59
N THR A 31 -21.98 -6.83 0.13
CA THR A 31 -23.44 -6.98 0.08
C THR A 31 -24.10 -7.02 1.46
N GLU A 32 -23.31 -7.26 2.51
CA GLU A 32 -23.74 -7.21 3.91
C GLU A 32 -23.56 -5.81 4.52
N ASN A 33 -23.33 -4.79 3.68
CA ASN A 33 -23.22 -3.39 4.07
C ASN A 33 -22.02 -3.09 5.00
N LYS A 34 -20.95 -3.91 4.91
CA LYS A 34 -19.65 -3.65 5.56
C LYS A 34 -18.72 -2.91 4.60
N VAL A 35 -17.93 -1.99 5.14
CA VAL A 35 -16.95 -1.21 4.38
C VAL A 35 -15.54 -1.67 4.72
N TYR A 36 -14.75 -1.95 3.69
CA TYR A 36 -13.35 -2.33 3.77
C TYR A 36 -12.51 -1.28 3.07
N LEU A 37 -11.43 -0.85 3.73
CA LEU A 37 -10.53 0.18 3.23
C LEU A 37 -9.18 -0.43 2.88
N GLY A 38 -8.53 0.12 1.87
CA GLY A 38 -7.20 -0.30 1.46
C GLY A 38 -6.39 0.87 0.94
N VAL A 39 -5.08 0.77 1.07
CA VAL A 39 -4.11 1.71 0.50
C VAL A 39 -3.05 0.94 -0.27
N CYS A 40 -2.46 1.57 -1.28
CA CYS A 40 -1.29 1.02 -1.95
C CYS A 40 -0.12 0.84 -0.98
N ALA A 41 0.59 -0.27 -1.12
CA ALA A 41 1.81 -0.54 -0.38
C ALA A 41 2.83 -1.18 -1.33
N SER A 42 4.09 -0.77 -1.21
CA SER A 42 5.20 -1.36 -1.96
C SER A 42 6.37 -1.65 -1.02
N SER A 43 7.02 -2.78 -1.21
CA SER A 43 8.23 -3.19 -0.50
C SER A 43 9.19 -3.88 -1.48
N GLY A 44 10.21 -3.16 -1.94
CA GLY A 44 11.10 -3.62 -3.02
C GLY A 44 10.30 -3.87 -4.30
N SER A 45 10.49 -5.04 -4.92
CA SER A 45 9.72 -5.43 -6.13
C SER A 45 8.29 -5.90 -5.85
N ASN A 46 7.83 -5.88 -4.60
CA ASN A 46 6.48 -6.30 -4.23
C ASN A 46 5.58 -5.07 -4.05
N ALA A 47 4.81 -4.73 -5.08
CA ALA A 47 3.77 -3.70 -5.01
C ALA A 47 2.37 -4.32 -4.96
N PHE A 48 1.51 -3.75 -4.12
CA PHE A 48 0.12 -4.14 -4.00
C PHE A 48 -0.77 -2.91 -4.16
N CYS A 49 -1.74 -3.01 -5.08
CA CYS A 49 -2.73 -1.96 -5.26
C CYS A 49 -3.70 -1.89 -4.08
N ALA A 50 -4.28 -0.72 -3.84
CA ALA A 50 -5.21 -0.45 -2.75
C ALA A 50 -6.42 -1.41 -2.74
N GLU A 51 -6.89 -1.82 -3.92
CA GLU A 51 -8.00 -2.76 -4.11
C GLU A 51 -7.67 -4.15 -3.58
N ARG A 52 -6.45 -4.62 -3.84
CA ARG A 52 -5.98 -5.92 -3.35
C ARG A 52 -5.87 -5.91 -1.85
N ASN A 53 -5.42 -4.81 -1.27
CA ASN A 53 -5.36 -4.62 0.17
C ASN A 53 -6.78 -4.64 0.80
N ALA A 54 -7.71 -3.83 0.28
CA ALA A 54 -9.11 -3.81 0.75
C ALA A 54 -9.81 -5.18 0.62
N THR A 55 -9.55 -5.89 -0.49
CA THR A 55 -10.09 -7.23 -0.72
C THR A 55 -9.51 -8.25 0.27
N SER A 56 -8.23 -8.13 0.62
CA SER A 56 -7.60 -9.02 1.59
C SER A 56 -8.22 -8.90 2.98
N SER A 57 -8.57 -7.67 3.41
CA SER A 57 -9.29 -7.46 4.66
C SER A 57 -10.69 -8.07 4.63
N MET A 58 -11.40 -7.96 3.50
CA MET A 58 -12.69 -8.60 3.30
C MET A 58 -12.60 -10.14 3.40
N MET A 59 -11.54 -10.73 2.86
CA MET A 59 -11.30 -12.19 2.92
C MET A 59 -10.98 -12.69 4.33
N ILE A 60 -10.23 -11.91 5.13
CA ILE A 60 -9.94 -12.24 6.54
C ILE A 60 -11.23 -12.31 7.35
N ASP A 61 -12.20 -11.44 7.04
CA ASP A 61 -13.54 -11.43 7.63
C ASP A 61 -14.48 -12.52 7.09
N ALA A 62 -14.00 -13.41 6.21
CA ALA A 62 -14.79 -14.42 5.52
C ALA A 62 -15.99 -13.88 4.71
N VAL A 63 -15.88 -12.63 4.23
CA VAL A 63 -16.87 -12.00 3.34
C VAL A 63 -16.37 -12.16 1.91
N TYR A 64 -17.22 -12.64 1.00
CA TYR A 64 -16.81 -12.95 -0.39
C TYR A 64 -17.69 -12.30 -1.46
N ARG A 65 -18.70 -11.51 -1.06
CA ARG A 65 -19.60 -10.81 -1.97
C ARG A 65 -19.38 -9.31 -1.92
N VAL A 66 -18.82 -8.78 -3.00
CA VAL A 66 -18.62 -7.34 -3.21
C VAL A 66 -19.88 -6.74 -3.82
N ALA A 67 -20.39 -5.65 -3.24
CA ALA A 67 -21.46 -4.84 -3.81
C ALA A 67 -20.90 -3.72 -4.69
N LYS A 68 -19.83 -3.05 -4.25
CA LYS A 68 -19.18 -1.97 -4.99
C LYS A 68 -17.72 -1.80 -4.57
N ILE A 69 -16.88 -1.36 -5.49
CA ILE A 69 -15.48 -0.98 -5.22
C ILE A 69 -15.19 0.38 -5.86
N VAL A 70 -14.45 1.23 -5.17
CA VAL A 70 -14.02 2.55 -5.66
C VAL A 70 -12.58 2.78 -5.25
N ALA A 71 -11.74 3.15 -6.21
CA ALA A 71 -10.38 3.62 -6.00
C ALA A 71 -10.29 5.12 -6.31
N VAL A 72 -9.49 5.85 -5.55
CA VAL A 72 -9.23 7.29 -5.66
C VAL A 72 -7.74 7.52 -5.71
#